data_AF-A0A9E4DYM7-F1
#
_entry.id   AF-A0A9E4DYM7-F1
#
_cell.length_a   1.000
_cell.length_b   1.000
_cell.length_c   1.000
_cell.angle_alpha   90.00
_cell.angle_beta   90.00
_cell.angle_gamma   90.00
#
_symmetry.space_group_name_H-M   'P 1'
#
loop_
_entity.id
_entity.type
_entity.pdbx_description
1 polymer ?
#
loop_
_entity_poly.entity_id
_entity_poly.type
_entity_poly.pdbx_seq_one_letter_code
_entity_poly.pdbx_strand_id
1 'polypeptide(L)'
;MKGFPTDDGLQAPRVDLVSIYLDQIDPRDIGRELAELHGVPIYPSIRQALTLGGNELAVDGVLLIGEHGDYPYNELEQHMYPRRYLFEQICGVFASSGRTVPVFCDKHLSYNWTDAKWMYDRAKGLNVPFMAGSSLPTCWRNPFLEYDIDTPLEAAIGIGYGG
;
A
#
# COMPACT_ATOMS: atom_id res chain seq x y z
N MET A 1 14.90 -5.32 -7.59
CA MET A 1 14.39 -5.31 -6.21
C MET A 1 14.69 -6.64 -5.54
N LYS A 2 14.83 -6.70 -4.21
CA LYS A 2 15.09 -7.97 -3.50
C LYS A 2 13.78 -8.74 -3.32
N GLY A 3 13.86 -10.06 -3.45
CA GLY A 3 12.77 -10.99 -3.16
C GLY A 3 12.49 -11.11 -1.66
N PHE A 4 11.66 -12.08 -1.26
CA PHE A 4 11.42 -12.40 0.15
C PHE A 4 11.93 -13.81 0.49
N PRO A 5 12.49 -14.03 1.70
CA PRO A 5 12.96 -15.34 2.12
C PRO A 5 11.79 -16.26 2.49
N THR A 6 11.98 -17.55 2.25
CA THR A 6 11.10 -18.66 2.65
C THR A 6 11.95 -19.82 3.16
N ASP A 7 11.31 -20.83 3.75
CA ASP A 7 12.01 -22.04 4.22
C ASP A 7 12.75 -22.76 3.07
N ASP A 8 12.26 -22.63 1.83
CA ASP A 8 12.87 -23.20 0.61
C ASP A 8 13.89 -22.26 -0.06
N GLY A 9 14.17 -21.09 0.53
CA GLY A 9 15.11 -20.10 0.02
C GLY A 9 14.46 -18.78 -0.40
N LEU A 10 15.19 -17.96 -1.17
CA LEU A 10 14.75 -16.63 -1.58
C LEU A 10 13.82 -16.71 -2.81
N GLN A 11 12.59 -16.25 -2.67
CA GLN A 11 11.67 -16.10 -3.81
C GLN A 11 11.89 -14.76 -4.51
N ALA A 12 12.24 -14.80 -5.79
CA ALA A 12 12.45 -13.60 -6.60
C ALA A 12 11.13 -12.81 -6.78
N PRO A 13 11.20 -11.47 -6.90
CA PRO A 13 10.03 -10.66 -7.23
C PRO A 13 9.43 -11.09 -8.58
N ARG A 14 8.10 -11.07 -8.67
CA ARG A 14 7.36 -11.34 -9.92
C ARG A 14 6.86 -10.06 -10.60
N VAL A 15 7.25 -8.91 -10.08
CA VAL A 15 6.85 -7.57 -10.53
C VAL A 15 8.03 -6.62 -10.44
N ASP A 16 7.98 -5.56 -11.24
CA ASP A 16 8.93 -4.46 -11.21
C ASP A 16 8.33 -3.24 -10.52
N LEU A 17 9.12 -2.56 -9.68
CA LEU A 17 8.76 -1.22 -9.20
C LEU A 17 9.29 -0.21 -10.20
N VAL A 18 8.38 0.35 -11.00
CA VAL A 18 8.74 1.22 -12.12
C VAL A 18 8.82 2.70 -11.75
N SER A 19 8.25 3.11 -10.62
CA SER A 19 8.26 4.49 -10.14
C SER A 19 7.82 4.60 -8.68
N ILE A 20 8.23 5.67 -8.01
CA ILE A 20 7.84 6.01 -6.64
C ILE A 20 7.35 7.46 -6.58
N TYR A 21 6.37 7.72 -5.73
CA TYR A 21 6.08 9.04 -5.18
C TYR A 21 6.28 8.99 -3.67
N LEU A 22 6.98 9.96 -3.10
CA LEU A 22 7.17 10.11 -1.65
C LEU A 22 6.57 11.44 -1.23
N ASP A 23 5.56 11.41 -0.36
CA ASP A 23 4.88 12.62 0.11
C ASP A 23 5.77 13.46 1.03
N GLN A 24 6.49 12.78 1.92
CA GLN A 24 7.42 13.37 2.87
C GLN A 24 8.73 12.57 2.85
N ILE A 25 9.84 13.26 3.08
CA ILE A 25 11.17 12.66 3.02
C ILE A 25 11.91 13.05 4.29
N ASP A 26 12.02 12.09 5.21
CA ASP A 26 12.76 12.22 6.47
C ASP A 26 14.28 12.20 6.19
N PRO A 27 15.12 12.86 7.01
CA PRO A 27 16.58 12.75 6.90
C PRO A 27 17.12 11.31 7.00
N ARG A 28 16.36 10.37 7.58
CA ARG A 28 16.68 8.94 7.68
C ARG A 28 15.94 8.09 6.64
N ASP A 29 15.36 8.70 5.63
CA ASP A 29 14.69 7.98 4.55
C ASP A 29 15.67 7.03 3.85
N ILE A 30 15.31 5.74 3.82
CA ILE A 30 16.04 4.72 3.06
C ILE A 30 15.49 4.59 1.62
N GLY A 31 14.30 5.14 1.36
CA GLY A 31 13.60 5.02 0.08
C GLY A 31 14.39 5.61 -1.08
N ARG A 32 14.96 6.81 -0.91
CA ARG A 32 15.81 7.48 -1.91
C ARG A 32 17.04 6.67 -2.30
N GLU A 33 17.81 6.22 -1.31
CA GLU A 33 19.04 5.44 -1.55
C GLU A 33 18.71 4.11 -2.25
N LEU A 34 17.66 3.40 -1.80
CA LEU A 34 17.22 2.16 -2.43
C LEU A 34 16.68 2.37 -3.85
N ALA A 35 15.98 3.47 -4.10
CA ALA A 35 15.50 3.83 -5.42
C ALA A 35 16.66 4.10 -6.38
N GLU A 36 17.67 4.86 -5.96
CA GLU A 36 18.88 5.12 -6.74
C GLU A 36 19.66 3.83 -7.03
N LEU A 37 19.90 3.01 -5.99
CA LEU A 37 20.59 1.73 -6.12
C LEU A 37 19.94 0.78 -7.13
N HIS A 38 18.62 0.86 -7.27
CA HIS A 38 17.85 0.01 -8.18
C HIS A 38 17.38 0.71 -9.46
N GLY A 39 17.78 1.95 -9.70
CA GLY A 39 17.39 2.71 -10.89
C GLY A 39 15.89 3.00 -10.98
N VAL A 40 15.20 3.10 -9.85
CA VAL A 40 13.76 3.40 -9.79
C VAL A 40 13.56 4.91 -9.69
N PRO A 41 12.86 5.56 -10.64
CA PRO A 41 12.63 7.00 -10.58
C PRO A 41 11.66 7.40 -9.47
N ILE A 42 11.98 8.49 -8.76
CA ILE A 42 11.07 9.17 -7.84
C ILE A 42 10.50 10.40 -8.54
N TYR A 43 9.18 10.47 -8.63
CA TYR A 43 8.47 11.60 -9.24
C TYR A 43 7.91 12.55 -8.17
N PRO A 44 7.78 13.85 -8.47
CA PRO A 44 7.29 14.84 -7.50
C PRO A 44 5.76 14.86 -7.39
N SER A 45 5.04 14.01 -8.12
CA SER A 45 3.58 13.89 -8.02
C SER A 45 3.11 12.47 -8.33
N ILE A 46 1.98 12.09 -7.74
CA ILE A 46 1.28 10.82 -8.02
C ILE A 46 0.97 10.69 -9.52
N ARG A 47 0.52 11.78 -10.16
CA ARG A 47 0.26 11.76 -11.62
C ARG A 47 1.50 11.35 -12.39
N GLN A 48 2.63 12.00 -12.16
CA GLN A 48 3.85 11.68 -12.89
C GLN A 48 4.40 10.29 -12.57
N ALA A 49 4.25 9.80 -11.34
CA ALA A 49 4.58 8.41 -11.01
C ALA A 49 3.72 7.43 -11.82
N LEU A 50 2.40 7.63 -11.83
CA LEU A 50 1.46 6.76 -12.56
C LEU A 50 1.61 6.83 -14.08
N THR A 51 2.12 7.93 -14.63
CA THR A 51 2.33 8.11 -16.07
C THR A 51 3.78 7.96 -16.52
N LEU A 52 4.71 7.66 -15.61
CA LEU A 52 6.16 7.65 -15.85
C LEU A 52 6.65 8.96 -16.51
N GLY A 53 6.05 10.09 -16.15
CA GLY A 53 6.32 11.41 -16.71
C GLY A 53 5.62 11.71 -18.05
N GLY A 54 4.91 10.74 -18.63
CA GLY A 54 4.09 10.90 -19.82
C GLY A 54 2.68 11.45 -19.53
N ASN A 55 1.79 11.33 -20.53
CA ASN A 55 0.41 11.81 -20.44
C ASN A 55 -0.61 10.70 -20.14
N GLU A 56 -0.23 9.44 -20.36
CA GLU A 56 -1.10 8.27 -20.22
C GLU A 56 -0.71 7.44 -19.01
N LEU A 57 -1.66 6.72 -18.44
CA LEU A 57 -1.38 5.73 -17.39
C LEU A 57 -0.37 4.71 -17.94
N ALA A 58 0.70 4.44 -17.20
CA ALA A 58 1.85 3.66 -17.67
C ALA A 58 2.26 2.52 -16.71
N VAL A 59 1.43 2.23 -15.71
CA VAL A 59 1.65 1.17 -14.71
C VAL A 59 0.53 0.13 -14.76
N ASP A 60 0.80 -1.08 -14.27
CA ASP A 60 -0.15 -2.21 -14.20
C ASP A 60 -0.79 -2.40 -12.82
N GLY A 61 -0.33 -1.67 -11.80
CA GLY A 61 -0.87 -1.72 -10.45
C GLY A 61 -0.28 -0.63 -9.57
N VAL A 62 -0.93 -0.36 -8.42
CA VAL A 62 -0.51 0.68 -7.49
C VAL A 62 -0.46 0.15 -6.06
N LEU A 63 0.64 0.40 -5.36
CA LEU A 63 0.77 0.21 -3.93
C LEU A 63 0.61 1.57 -3.24
N LEU A 64 -0.46 1.73 -2.47
CA LEU A 64 -0.73 2.92 -1.65
C LEU A 64 -0.33 2.61 -0.20
N ILE A 65 0.78 3.21 0.25
CA ILE A 65 1.35 2.99 1.59
C ILE A 65 1.24 4.27 2.43
N GLY A 66 0.50 4.23 3.54
CA GLY A 66 0.28 5.33 4.46
C GLY A 66 0.69 4.99 5.90
N GLU A 67 1.91 4.47 6.10
CA GLU A 67 2.37 3.96 7.39
C GLU A 67 3.27 4.92 8.19
N HIS A 68 3.87 5.90 7.51
CA HIS A 68 4.83 6.82 8.10
C HIS A 68 4.60 8.26 7.62
N GLY A 69 5.28 9.19 8.26
CA GLY A 69 5.22 10.64 7.98
C GLY A 69 4.66 11.43 9.16
N ASP A 70 4.84 12.74 9.08
CA ASP A 70 4.34 13.70 10.05
C ASP A 70 2.97 14.22 9.59
N TYR A 71 1.93 13.75 10.26
CA TYR A 71 0.53 14.09 10.01
C TYR A 71 -0.16 14.35 11.36
N PRO A 72 -1.22 15.17 11.39
CA PRO A 72 -1.91 15.49 12.62
C PRO A 72 -2.58 14.27 13.25
N TYR A 73 -2.85 14.38 14.54
CA TYR A 73 -3.73 13.47 15.28
C TYR A 73 -5.07 14.17 15.51
N ASN A 74 -6.16 13.40 15.50
CA ASN A 74 -7.47 13.92 15.86
C ASN A 74 -7.73 13.83 17.38
N GLU A 75 -8.91 14.26 17.81
CA GLU A 75 -9.36 14.24 19.21
C GLU A 75 -9.47 12.84 19.83
N LEU A 76 -9.46 11.80 18.99
CA LEU A 76 -9.45 10.39 19.39
C LEU A 76 -8.03 9.78 19.35
N GLU A 77 -7.01 10.62 19.22
CA GLU A 77 -5.60 10.23 19.09
C GLU A 77 -5.32 9.31 17.90
N GLN A 78 -6.14 9.40 16.85
CA GLN A 78 -5.90 8.69 15.60
C GLN A 78 -4.93 9.48 14.73
N HIS A 79 -3.85 8.85 14.29
CA HIS A 79 -2.92 9.45 13.34
C HIS A 79 -3.56 9.57 11.96
N MET A 80 -3.73 10.80 11.45
CA MET A 80 -4.51 11.10 10.26
C MET A 80 -3.70 10.91 8.96
N TYR A 81 -3.19 9.69 8.74
CA TYR A 81 -2.46 9.36 7.51
C TYR A 81 -3.32 9.64 6.25
N PRO A 82 -2.73 10.18 5.18
CA PRO A 82 -3.47 10.79 4.08
C PRO A 82 -3.97 9.78 3.02
N ARG A 83 -4.30 8.54 3.42
CA ARG A 83 -4.68 7.46 2.48
C ARG A 83 -5.79 7.88 1.52
N ARG A 84 -6.85 8.54 2.02
CA ARG A 84 -7.96 9.05 1.20
C ARG A 84 -7.51 10.12 0.20
N TYR A 85 -6.64 11.05 0.62
CA TYR A 85 -6.12 12.11 -0.25
C TYR A 85 -5.26 11.54 -1.39
N LEU A 86 -4.34 10.63 -1.06
CA LEU A 86 -3.50 9.96 -2.05
C LEU A 86 -4.35 9.09 -3.00
N PHE A 87 -5.33 8.36 -2.47
CA PHE A 87 -6.26 7.56 -3.29
C PHE A 87 -7.11 8.39 -4.24
N GLU A 88 -7.54 9.59 -3.82
CA GLU A 88 -8.27 10.54 -4.67
C GLU A 88 -7.44 10.95 -5.89
N GLN A 89 -6.15 11.26 -5.70
CA GLN A 89 -5.23 11.60 -6.78
C GLN A 89 -5.05 10.44 -7.77
N ILE A 90 -4.88 9.21 -7.26
CA ILE A 90 -4.80 7.99 -8.09
C ILE A 90 -6.07 7.84 -8.93
N CYS A 91 -7.24 7.96 -8.30
CA CYS A 91 -8.53 7.90 -8.97
C CYS A 91 -8.75 9.04 -9.97
N GLY A 92 -8.13 10.20 -9.75
CA GLY A 92 -8.10 11.32 -10.70
C GLY A 92 -7.39 10.94 -12.01
N VAL A 93 -6.24 10.25 -11.92
CA VAL A 93 -5.50 9.74 -13.09
C VAL A 93 -6.29 8.64 -13.81
N PHE A 94 -6.91 7.74 -13.06
CA PHE A 94 -7.75 6.68 -13.65
C PHE A 94 -8.93 7.26 -14.42
N ALA A 95 -9.63 8.25 -13.84
CA ALA A 95 -10.76 8.89 -14.49
C ALA A 95 -10.36 9.64 -15.78
N SER A 96 -9.19 10.30 -15.79
CA SER A 96 -8.72 11.04 -16.97
C SER A 96 -8.12 10.15 -18.06
N SER A 97 -7.51 9.03 -17.70
CA SER A 97 -6.95 8.06 -18.66
C SER A 97 -7.99 7.09 -19.23
N GLY A 98 -9.18 7.00 -18.64
CA GLY A 98 -10.21 6.02 -19.03
C GLY A 98 -9.81 4.56 -18.74
N ARG A 99 -8.73 4.34 -17.99
CA ARG A 99 -8.22 3.01 -17.62
C ARG A 99 -7.99 2.94 -16.11
N THR A 100 -8.32 1.80 -15.53
CA THR A 100 -8.06 1.50 -14.12
C THR A 100 -7.14 0.30 -14.00
N VAL A 101 -6.38 0.26 -12.92
CA VAL A 101 -5.53 -0.88 -12.55
C VAL A 101 -5.74 -1.24 -11.08
N PRO A 102 -5.38 -2.45 -10.64
CA PRO A 102 -5.50 -2.84 -9.25
C PRO A 102 -4.76 -1.88 -8.31
N VAL A 103 -5.39 -1.57 -7.17
CA VAL A 103 -4.79 -0.77 -6.10
C VAL A 103 -4.79 -1.60 -4.81
N PHE A 104 -3.64 -1.70 -4.17
CA PHE A 104 -3.51 -2.23 -2.82
C PHE A 104 -3.27 -1.08 -1.84
N CYS A 105 -4.12 -0.93 -0.84
CA CYS A 105 -3.96 0.00 0.27
C CYS A 105 -3.40 -0.73 1.49
N ASP A 106 -2.28 -0.27 2.04
CA ASP A 106 -1.75 -0.85 3.26
C ASP A 106 -2.75 -0.71 4.43
N LYS A 107 -2.88 -1.78 5.22
CA LYS A 107 -3.68 -1.85 6.44
C LYS A 107 -5.18 -1.63 6.20
N HIS A 108 -5.71 -0.49 6.63
CA HIS A 108 -7.11 -0.10 6.56
C HIS A 108 -7.28 1.10 5.62
N LEU A 109 -8.50 1.37 5.16
CA LEU A 109 -8.76 2.41 4.15
C LEU A 109 -8.47 3.83 4.64
N SER A 110 -9.11 4.24 5.74
CA SER A 110 -8.90 5.56 6.36
C SER A 110 -9.15 5.48 7.87
N TYR A 111 -8.63 6.46 8.60
CA TYR A 111 -8.78 6.57 10.05
C TYR A 111 -10.24 6.85 10.47
N ASN A 112 -11.08 7.36 9.56
CA ASN A 112 -12.51 7.61 9.79
C ASN A 112 -13.41 6.92 8.76
N TRP A 113 -14.67 6.68 9.14
CA TRP A 113 -15.65 5.98 8.31
C TRP A 113 -16.02 6.73 7.04
N THR A 114 -16.22 8.04 7.11
CA THR A 114 -16.65 8.86 5.97
C THR A 114 -15.67 8.74 4.81
N ASP A 115 -14.39 8.86 5.09
CA ASP A 115 -13.32 8.73 4.10
C ASP A 115 -13.15 7.29 3.62
N ALA A 116 -13.20 6.30 4.52
CA ALA A 116 -13.13 4.89 4.15
C ALA A 116 -14.28 4.51 3.19
N LYS A 117 -15.50 4.97 3.50
CA LYS A 117 -16.67 4.76 2.64
C LYS A 117 -16.51 5.50 1.31
N TRP A 118 -16.00 6.73 1.31
CA TRP A 118 -15.73 7.47 0.08
C TRP A 118 -14.73 6.72 -0.82
N MET A 119 -13.66 6.17 -0.25
CA MET A 119 -12.67 5.38 -0.99
C MET A 119 -13.31 4.15 -1.62
N TYR A 120 -14.13 3.41 -0.87
CA TYR A 120 -14.87 2.25 -1.38
C TYR A 120 -15.84 2.64 -2.50
N ASP A 121 -16.68 3.65 -2.29
CA ASP A 121 -17.67 4.10 -3.28
C ASP A 121 -16.97 4.58 -4.56
N ARG A 122 -15.84 5.30 -4.42
CA ARG A 122 -15.05 5.79 -5.55
C ARG A 122 -14.39 4.65 -6.32
N ALA A 123 -13.80 3.67 -5.63
CA ALA A 123 -13.26 2.46 -6.24
C ALA A 123 -14.34 1.73 -7.06
N LYS A 124 -15.53 1.55 -6.47
CA LYS A 124 -16.67 0.93 -7.14
C LYS A 124 -17.12 1.73 -8.37
N GLY A 125 -17.24 3.05 -8.26
CA GLY A 125 -17.67 3.92 -9.35
C GLY A 125 -16.70 3.95 -10.54
N LEU A 126 -15.41 3.66 -10.31
CA LEU A 126 -14.38 3.57 -11.34
C LEU A 126 -14.03 2.12 -11.73
N ASN A 127 -14.68 1.11 -11.15
CA ASN A 127 -14.32 -0.30 -11.31
C ASN A 127 -12.84 -0.57 -11.01
N VAL A 128 -12.31 0.00 -9.92
CA VAL A 128 -10.95 -0.29 -9.44
C VAL A 128 -10.97 -1.62 -8.69
N PRO A 129 -10.13 -2.61 -9.07
CA PRO A 129 -9.87 -3.78 -8.24
C PRO A 129 -9.13 -3.33 -6.97
N PHE A 130 -9.88 -3.15 -5.88
CA PHE A 130 -9.36 -2.49 -4.68
C PHE A 130 -9.25 -3.45 -3.51
N MET A 131 -8.03 -3.59 -2.99
CA MET A 131 -7.72 -4.41 -1.83
C MET A 131 -7.12 -3.55 -0.73
N ALA A 132 -7.41 -3.90 0.52
CA ALA A 132 -6.71 -3.36 1.67
C ALA A 132 -6.37 -4.50 2.63
N GLY A 133 -5.21 -4.40 3.26
CA GLY A 133 -4.81 -5.42 4.22
C GLY A 133 -3.41 -5.22 4.77
N SER A 134 -3.11 -6.00 5.79
CA SER A 134 -1.75 -6.09 6.35
C SER A 134 -0.98 -7.20 5.65
N SER A 135 0.35 -7.10 5.62
CA SER A 135 1.23 -8.23 5.28
C SER A 135 1.38 -9.21 6.45
N LEU A 136 0.99 -8.85 7.68
CA LEU A 136 1.09 -9.72 8.86
C LEU A 136 0.43 -11.10 8.70
N PRO A 137 -0.77 -11.24 8.07
CA PRO A 137 -1.35 -12.55 7.79
C PRO A 137 -0.49 -13.44 6.88
N THR A 138 0.48 -12.86 6.16
CA THR A 138 1.41 -13.60 5.30
C THR A 138 2.77 -13.89 5.96
N CYS A 139 2.97 -13.42 7.20
CA CYS A 139 4.19 -13.71 7.93
C CYS A 139 4.33 -15.21 8.23
N TRP A 140 5.58 -15.64 8.35
CA TRP A 140 5.91 -17.00 8.78
C TRP A 140 5.40 -17.26 10.20
N ARG A 141 4.89 -18.47 10.45
CA ARG A 141 4.29 -18.89 11.73
C ARG A 141 4.86 -20.24 12.14
N ASN A 142 5.12 -20.40 13.43
CA ASN A 142 5.52 -21.68 14.01
C ASN A 142 4.78 -21.92 15.33
N PRO A 143 3.89 -22.94 15.42
CA PRO A 143 3.54 -23.85 14.33
C PRO A 143 2.79 -23.15 13.19
N PHE A 144 2.93 -23.65 11.96
CA PHE A 144 2.05 -23.23 10.86
C PHE A 144 0.67 -23.86 11.09
N LEU A 145 -0.26 -23.07 11.60
CA LEU A 145 -1.57 -23.55 12.05
C LEU A 145 -2.69 -22.82 11.33
N GLU A 146 -3.52 -23.56 10.61
CA GLU A 146 -4.70 -23.03 9.91
C GLU A 146 -5.90 -23.90 10.30
N TYR A 147 -7.00 -23.26 10.66
CA TYR A 147 -8.23 -23.91 11.11
C TYR A 147 -9.29 -23.77 10.04
N ASP A 148 -10.19 -24.75 9.92
CA ASP A 148 -11.39 -24.60 9.11
C ASP A 148 -12.24 -23.42 9.59
N ILE A 149 -12.97 -22.79 8.68
CA ILE A 149 -13.90 -21.72 9.02
C ILE A 149 -14.89 -22.21 10.09
N ASP A 150 -15.25 -21.33 11.03
CA ASP A 150 -16.14 -21.62 12.17
C ASP A 150 -15.59 -22.62 13.20
N THR A 151 -14.31 -23.01 13.12
CA THR A 151 -13.66 -23.78 14.20
C THR A 151 -13.73 -23.00 15.52
N PRO A 152 -14.34 -23.57 16.59
CA PRO A 152 -14.43 -22.88 17.88
C PRO A 152 -13.03 -22.78 18.51
N LEU A 153 -12.57 -21.55 18.74
CA LEU A 153 -11.30 -21.26 19.41
C LEU A 153 -11.57 -20.75 20.82
N GLU A 154 -10.99 -21.40 21.83
CA GLU A 154 -11.10 -20.96 23.23
C GLU A 154 -10.06 -19.89 23.57
N ALA A 155 -8.86 -19.97 22.99
CA ALA A 155 -7.78 -19.03 23.19
C ALA A 155 -6.80 -19.01 22.00
N ALA A 156 -6.11 -17.89 21.82
CA ALA A 156 -4.99 -17.74 20.89
C ALA A 156 -3.86 -16.93 21.55
N ILE A 157 -2.62 -17.35 21.37
CA ILE A 157 -1.42 -16.62 21.79
C ILE A 157 -0.50 -16.43 20.59
N GLY A 158 -0.12 -15.18 20.33
CA GLY A 158 0.90 -14.82 19.34
C GLY A 158 2.11 -14.23 20.06
N ILE A 159 3.29 -14.78 19.81
CA ILE A 159 4.56 -14.20 20.26
C ILE A 159 5.28 -13.73 19.01
N GLY A 160 5.48 -12.42 18.91
CA GLY A 160 6.19 -11.78 17.81
C GLY A 160 6.99 -10.59 18.30
N TYR A 161 7.92 -10.14 17.46
CA TYR A 161 8.62 -8.88 17.65
C TYR A 161 8.14 -7.91 16.57
N GLY A 162 7.61 -6.76 16.98
CA GLY A 162 7.08 -5.72 16.10
C GLY A 162 6.65 -4.51 16.93
N GLY A 163 7.01 -3.32 16.45
CA GLY A 163 6.72 -2.03 17.10
C GLY A 163 5.28 -1.58 16.92
#